data_AF-A0A936XUM0-F1
#
_entry.id   AF-A0A936XUM0-F1
#
_cell.length_a   1.000
_cell.length_b   1.000
_cell.length_c   1.000
_cell.angle_alpha   90.00
_cell.angle_beta   90.00
_cell.angle_gamma   90.00
#
_symmetry.space_group_name_H-M   'P 1'
#
loop_
_entity.id
_entity.type
_entity.pdbx_description
1 polymer ?
#
loop_
_entity_poly.entity_id
_entity_poly.type
_entity_poly.pdbx_seq_one_letter_code
_entity_poly.pdbx_strand_id
1 'polypeptide(L)'
;MEQKNQSIENNANEAQANPIPEKYTADRFKLRYTDIHTSGCVYIHELVDRSMDDFAAVEEIAIDKAKLGCIVKILPVLEGNDPLREILYAGAKENKCPDLNIDGEYYEVKTPTLPLKRNKLSTCVKNGKEQAHNVIIRMLEKFHEKWFGGCG
;
A
#
# COMPACT_ATOMS: atom_id res chain seq x y z
N MET A 1 59.10 -15.47 -37.96
CA MET A 1 58.02 -15.94 -38.84
C MET A 1 57.38 -17.07 -38.05
N GLU A 2 56.13 -17.07 -37.62
CA GLU A 2 54.91 -16.43 -38.11
C GLU A 2 53.84 -16.56 -37.00
N GLN A 3 52.91 -15.61 -36.96
CA GLN A 3 51.86 -15.50 -35.95
C GLN A 3 50.83 -16.64 -36.03
N LYS A 4 50.18 -16.97 -34.91
CA LYS A 4 48.71 -17.10 -34.85
C LYS A 4 48.19 -17.13 -33.40
N ASN A 5 47.69 -15.97 -32.98
CA ASN A 5 46.69 -15.79 -31.94
C ASN A 5 45.35 -16.36 -32.43
N GLN A 6 44.67 -17.15 -31.60
CA GLN A 6 43.24 -17.53 -31.62
C GLN A 6 43.11 -18.73 -30.66
N SER A 7 42.26 -18.81 -29.64
CA SER A 7 41.02 -18.09 -29.32
C SER A 7 40.76 -18.24 -27.82
N ILE A 8 40.42 -17.13 -27.17
CA ILE A 8 39.81 -17.11 -25.83
C ILE A 8 38.33 -17.44 -26.06
N GLU A 9 37.90 -18.65 -25.71
CA GLU A 9 36.47 -18.98 -25.69
C GLU A 9 35.87 -18.59 -24.34
N ASN A 10 35.12 -17.49 -24.40
CA ASN A 10 34.28 -16.97 -23.35
C ASN A 10 33.16 -17.97 -23.02
N ASN A 11 33.22 -18.61 -21.85
CA ASN A 11 32.05 -19.21 -21.21
C ASN A 11 31.63 -18.33 -20.03
N ALA A 12 31.19 -17.10 -20.35
CA ALA A 12 30.30 -16.37 -19.47
C ALA A 12 28.90 -16.94 -19.73
N ASN A 13 28.50 -17.87 -18.88
CA ASN A 13 27.10 -18.29 -18.76
C ASN A 13 26.32 -17.07 -18.27
N GLU A 14 25.91 -16.21 -19.20
CA GLU A 14 24.87 -15.24 -18.95
C GLU A 14 23.63 -16.03 -18.60
N ALA A 15 23.29 -16.06 -17.31
CA ALA A 15 21.96 -16.37 -16.87
C ALA A 15 21.05 -15.37 -17.58
N GLN A 16 20.44 -15.80 -18.70
CA GLN A 16 19.34 -15.10 -19.32
C GLN A 16 18.24 -15.04 -18.27
N ALA A 17 18.19 -13.93 -17.54
CA ALA A 17 17.10 -13.61 -16.65
C ALA A 17 15.85 -13.61 -17.52
N ASN A 18 14.99 -14.62 -17.35
CA ASN A 18 13.69 -14.66 -17.98
C ASN A 18 13.03 -13.29 -17.73
N PRO A 19 12.63 -12.55 -18.78
CA PRO A 19 12.04 -11.24 -18.58
C PRO A 19 10.80 -11.41 -17.71
N ILE A 20 10.79 -10.70 -16.58
CA ILE A 20 9.66 -10.61 -15.67
C ILE A 20 8.44 -10.25 -16.53
N PRO A 21 7.41 -11.12 -16.64
CA PRO A 21 6.29 -10.88 -17.55
C PRO A 21 5.70 -9.49 -17.32
N GLU A 22 5.31 -8.76 -18.37
CA GLU A 22 4.87 -7.35 -18.28
C GLU A 22 3.81 -7.06 -17.20
N LYS A 23 3.03 -8.08 -16.80
CA LYS A 23 2.07 -8.00 -15.68
C LYS A 23 2.71 -7.81 -14.31
N TYR A 24 4.02 -7.97 -14.19
CA TYR A 24 4.81 -7.91 -12.98
C TYR A 24 5.69 -6.64 -12.90
N THR A 25 5.33 -5.56 -13.60
CA THR A 25 6.03 -4.28 -13.48
C THR A 25 5.32 -3.36 -12.48
N ALA A 26 6.10 -2.67 -11.64
CA ALA A 26 5.61 -1.75 -10.61
C ALA A 26 4.83 -0.54 -11.16
N ASP A 27 4.90 -0.30 -12.48
CA ASP A 27 4.49 0.95 -13.13
C ASP A 27 3.03 0.96 -13.59
N ARG A 28 2.20 0.02 -13.09
CA ARG A 28 0.78 -0.08 -13.45
C ARG A 28 -0.14 0.82 -12.59
N PHE A 29 0.43 1.92 -12.09
CA PHE A 29 -0.27 2.95 -11.34
C PHE A 29 -0.81 4.03 -12.27
N LYS A 30 -2.11 4.29 -12.19
CA LYS A 30 -2.78 5.36 -12.95
C LYS A 30 -3.07 6.54 -12.04
N LEU A 31 -2.72 7.75 -12.50
CA LEU A 31 -3.04 8.98 -11.78
C LEU A 31 -4.56 9.12 -11.69
N ARG A 32 -5.06 9.32 -10.48
CA ARG A 32 -6.49 9.43 -10.15
C ARG A 32 -6.88 10.83 -9.71
N TYR A 33 -6.01 11.47 -8.93
CA TYR A 33 -6.24 12.78 -8.35
C TYR A 33 -4.91 13.52 -8.20
N THR A 34 -4.94 14.83 -8.37
CA THR A 34 -3.85 15.74 -8.02
C THR A 34 -4.44 16.96 -7.34
N ASP A 35 -3.82 17.41 -6.27
CA ASP A 35 -4.13 18.67 -5.64
C ASP A 35 -3.25 19.77 -6.24
N ILE A 36 -3.87 20.83 -6.76
CA ILE A 36 -3.16 21.90 -7.47
C ILE A 36 -2.41 22.85 -6.53
N HIS A 37 -2.74 22.85 -5.24
CA HIS A 37 -2.15 23.78 -4.27
C HIS A 37 -0.95 23.18 -3.57
N THR A 38 -0.99 21.87 -3.29
CA THR A 38 0.02 21.14 -2.55
C THR A 38 0.87 20.23 -3.44
N SER A 39 0.51 20.07 -4.71
CA SER A 39 1.12 19.11 -5.65
C SER A 39 1.04 17.64 -5.19
N GLY A 40 0.27 17.34 -4.15
CA GLY A 40 0.02 15.97 -3.73
C GLY A 40 -0.84 15.23 -4.74
N CYS A 41 -0.72 13.91 -4.80
CA CYS A 41 -1.37 13.10 -5.82
C CYS A 41 -1.77 11.72 -5.32
N VAL A 42 -2.79 11.16 -5.96
CA VAL A 42 -3.26 9.79 -5.73
C VAL A 42 -3.08 9.00 -7.01
N TYR A 43 -2.40 7.87 -6.90
CA TYR A 43 -2.30 6.85 -7.93
C TYR A 43 -3.03 5.59 -7.50
N ILE A 44 -3.66 4.91 -8.46
CA ILE A 44 -4.36 3.64 -8.21
C ILE A 44 -3.72 2.57 -9.07
N HIS A 45 -3.32 1.45 -8.45
CA HIS A 45 -2.88 0.28 -9.20
C HIS A 45 -4.04 -0.32 -10.00
N GLU A 46 -3.81 -0.73 -11.24
CA GLU A 46 -4.89 -1.22 -12.10
C GLU A 46 -5.63 -2.47 -11.60
N LEU A 47 -4.96 -3.27 -10.76
CA LEU A 47 -5.51 -4.49 -10.16
C LEU A 47 -6.38 -4.22 -8.91
N VAL A 48 -6.56 -2.97 -8.52
CA VAL A 48 -7.42 -2.63 -7.38
C VAL A 48 -8.88 -2.94 -7.73
N ASP A 49 -9.51 -3.79 -6.92
CA ASP A 49 -10.94 -4.04 -7.00
C ASP A 49 -11.71 -2.86 -6.38
N ARG A 50 -12.35 -2.07 -7.24
CA ARG A 50 -13.13 -0.89 -6.85
C ARG A 50 -14.57 -1.21 -6.45
N SER A 51 -14.98 -2.48 -6.58
CA SER A 51 -16.31 -2.94 -6.18
C SER A 51 -16.39 -3.30 -4.70
N MET A 52 -15.24 -3.38 -4.02
CA MET A 52 -15.16 -3.63 -2.59
C MET A 52 -15.79 -2.50 -1.76
N ASP A 53 -16.54 -2.87 -0.73
CA ASP A 53 -17.31 -1.93 0.10
C ASP A 53 -16.44 -0.86 0.79
N ASP A 54 -15.18 -1.17 1.07
CA ASP A 54 -14.23 -0.29 1.74
C ASP A 54 -13.46 0.64 0.78
N PHE A 55 -13.51 0.38 -0.53
CA PHE A 55 -12.76 1.16 -1.52
C PHE A 55 -13.06 2.65 -1.45
N ALA A 56 -14.33 3.03 -1.29
CA ALA A 56 -14.73 4.44 -1.18
C ALA A 56 -14.09 5.13 0.04
N ALA A 57 -13.97 4.42 1.17
CA ALA A 57 -13.33 4.94 2.37
C ALA A 57 -11.81 5.08 2.18
N VAL A 58 -11.17 4.11 1.51
CA VAL A 58 -9.75 4.17 1.18
C VAL A 58 -9.45 5.33 0.23
N GLU A 59 -10.26 5.51 -0.83
CA GLU A 59 -10.11 6.59 -1.79
C GLU A 59 -10.28 7.98 -1.14
N GLU A 60 -11.27 8.15 -0.26
CA GLU A 60 -11.47 9.38 0.51
C GLU A 60 -10.22 9.74 1.32
N ILE A 61 -9.69 8.80 2.09
CA ILE A 61 -8.48 9.00 2.91
C ILE A 61 -7.27 9.31 2.03
N ALA A 62 -7.13 8.63 0.89
CA ALA A 62 -6.04 8.89 -0.04
C ALA A 62 -6.08 10.33 -0.59
N ILE A 63 -7.27 10.81 -0.97
CA ILE A 63 -7.47 12.18 -1.44
C ILE A 63 -7.16 13.19 -0.32
N ASP A 64 -7.60 12.94 0.90
CA ASP A 64 -7.33 13.86 2.01
C ASP A 64 -5.83 13.94 2.34
N LYS A 65 -5.09 12.84 2.18
CA LYS A 65 -3.63 12.86 2.31
C LYS A 65 -2.96 13.59 1.15
N ALA A 66 -3.45 13.41 -0.07
CA ALA A 66 -2.96 14.17 -1.23
C ALA A 66 -3.18 15.68 -1.09
N LYS A 67 -4.31 16.12 -0.52
CA LYS A 67 -4.56 17.55 -0.19
C LYS A 67 -3.58 18.12 0.85
N LEU A 68 -2.88 17.26 1.58
CA LEU A 68 -1.81 17.65 2.52
C LEU A 68 -0.42 17.62 1.85
N GLY A 69 -0.35 17.38 0.54
CA GLY A 69 0.90 17.33 -0.23
C GLY A 69 1.54 15.95 -0.35
N CYS A 70 0.91 14.90 0.18
CA CYS A 70 1.46 13.54 0.09
C CYS A 70 1.29 12.93 -1.32
N ILE A 71 2.22 12.04 -1.67
CA ILE A 71 2.08 11.12 -2.79
C ILE A 71 1.51 9.81 -2.26
N VAL A 72 0.29 9.48 -2.69
CA VAL A 72 -0.45 8.31 -2.23
C VAL A 72 -0.62 7.31 -3.35
N LYS A 73 -0.37 6.04 -3.06
CA LYS A 73 -0.63 4.90 -3.94
C LYS A 73 -1.67 3.99 -3.28
N ILE A 74 -2.77 3.72 -3.96
CA ILE A 74 -3.76 2.70 -3.56
C ILE A 74 -3.33 1.37 -4.15
N LEU A 75 -3.17 0.38 -3.28
CA LEU A 75 -2.59 -0.92 -3.61
C LEU A 75 -3.68 -1.97 -3.80
N PRO A 76 -3.48 -2.98 -4.68
CA PRO A 76 -4.44 -4.06 -4.86
C PRO A 76 -4.42 -5.01 -3.67
N VAL A 77 -5.32 -5.98 -3.65
CA VAL A 77 -5.21 -7.17 -2.78
C VAL A 77 -4.72 -8.32 -3.65
N LEU A 78 -3.54 -8.86 -3.33
CA LEU A 78 -2.95 -9.96 -4.07
C LEU A 78 -2.99 -11.27 -3.27
N GLU A 79 -3.10 -12.39 -3.97
CA GLU A 79 -2.94 -13.73 -3.38
C GLU A 79 -1.53 -13.91 -2.81
N GLY A 80 -1.35 -14.78 -1.82
CA GLY A 80 -0.09 -14.90 -1.07
C GLY A 80 1.12 -15.36 -1.90
N ASN A 81 0.90 -16.08 -3.00
CA ASN A 81 1.93 -16.57 -3.91
C ASN A 81 2.14 -15.67 -5.15
N ASP A 82 1.46 -14.51 -5.23
CA ASP A 82 1.63 -13.62 -6.36
C ASP A 82 3.00 -12.95 -6.31
N PRO A 83 3.86 -13.10 -7.34
CA PRO A 83 5.18 -12.50 -7.31
C PRO A 83 5.17 -10.96 -7.41
N LEU A 84 4.03 -10.33 -7.79
CA LEU A 84 3.88 -8.87 -7.67
C LEU A 84 4.02 -8.37 -6.23
N ARG A 85 3.79 -9.22 -5.22
CA ARG A 85 3.87 -8.83 -3.81
C ARG A 85 5.25 -8.32 -3.42
N GLU A 86 6.30 -8.97 -3.91
CA GLU A 86 7.69 -8.61 -3.62
C GLU A 86 8.02 -7.20 -4.13
N ILE A 87 7.31 -6.76 -5.16
CA ILE A 87 7.49 -5.47 -5.81
C ILE A 87 6.61 -4.40 -5.15
N LEU A 88 5.31 -4.65 -5.01
CA LEU A 88 4.35 -3.65 -4.52
C LEU A 88 4.42 -3.44 -2.99
N TYR A 89 4.81 -4.47 -2.25
CA TYR A 89 4.81 -4.46 -0.79
C TYR A 89 6.22 -4.61 -0.19
N ALA A 90 7.25 -4.21 -0.95
CA ALA A 90 8.63 -4.19 -0.46
C ALA A 90 8.74 -3.31 0.81
N GLY A 91 8.97 -3.93 1.97
CA GLY A 91 9.01 -3.24 3.28
C GLY A 91 7.68 -3.19 4.04
N ALA A 92 6.61 -3.75 3.46
CA ALA A 92 5.39 -4.05 4.21
C ALA A 92 5.60 -5.26 5.13
N LYS A 93 4.59 -5.55 5.96
CA LYS A 93 4.61 -6.76 6.80
C LYS A 93 4.52 -8.01 5.94
N GLU A 94 5.25 -9.04 6.35
CA GLU A 94 5.31 -10.31 5.64
C GLU A 94 3.92 -10.89 5.41
N ASN A 95 3.63 -11.31 4.18
CA ASN A 95 2.35 -11.89 3.77
C ASN A 95 1.12 -10.97 3.97
N LYS A 96 1.31 -9.64 4.09
CA LYS A 96 0.22 -8.66 4.21
C LYS A 96 0.07 -7.81 2.96
N CYS A 97 -1.15 -7.29 2.77
CA CYS A 97 -1.55 -6.42 1.66
C CYS A 97 -2.10 -5.12 2.25
N PRO A 98 -1.24 -4.14 2.58
CA PRO A 98 -1.71 -2.84 3.06
C PRO A 98 -2.55 -2.13 1.99
N ASP A 99 -3.53 -1.34 2.43
CA ASP A 99 -4.42 -0.59 1.52
C ASP A 99 -3.68 0.52 0.77
N LEU A 100 -2.78 1.23 1.47
CA LEU A 100 -2.15 2.45 1.00
C LEU A 100 -0.63 2.41 1.17
N ASN A 101 0.08 3.04 0.24
CA ASN A 101 1.44 3.54 0.44
C ASN A 101 1.42 5.07 0.35
N ILE A 102 1.86 5.75 1.41
CA ILE A 102 1.90 7.21 1.52
C ILE A 102 3.37 7.58 1.70
N ASP A 103 3.94 8.28 0.71
CA ASP A 103 5.34 8.73 0.72
C ASP A 103 6.36 7.62 1.06
N GLY A 104 6.08 6.38 0.63
CA GLY A 104 6.93 5.21 0.86
C GLY A 104 6.55 4.36 2.07
N GLU A 105 5.65 4.84 2.93
CA GLU A 105 5.20 4.10 4.12
C GLU A 105 3.86 3.41 3.90
N TYR A 106 3.70 2.21 4.47
CA TYR A 106 2.48 1.41 4.31
C TYR A 106 1.46 1.62 5.44
N TYR A 107 0.20 1.84 5.03
CA TYR A 107 -0.93 2.13 5.91
C TYR A 107 -2.09 1.19 5.64
N GLU A 108 -2.75 0.80 6.73
CA GLU A 108 -4.06 0.13 6.70
C GLU A 108 -5.15 1.12 7.10
N VAL A 109 -6.26 1.16 6.34
CA VAL A 109 -7.43 1.97 6.66
C VAL A 109 -8.45 1.10 7.41
N LYS A 110 -8.92 1.58 8.55
CA LYS A 110 -10.00 0.93 9.32
C LYS A 110 -11.12 1.90 9.63
N THR A 111 -12.35 1.48 9.33
CA THR A 111 -13.56 2.19 9.74
C THR A 111 -14.21 1.42 10.89
N PRO A 112 -14.26 1.95 12.12
CA PRO A 112 -14.90 1.26 13.24
C PRO A 112 -16.41 1.12 13.03
N THR A 113 -16.96 -0.02 13.43
CA THR A 113 -18.42 -0.22 13.39
C THR A 113 -19.13 0.61 14.46
N LEU A 114 -20.19 1.31 14.08
CA LEU A 114 -21.01 2.07 15.02
C LEU A 114 -21.86 1.13 15.91
N PRO A 115 -22.25 1.57 17.12
CA PRO A 115 -21.79 2.78 17.80
C PRO A 115 -20.32 2.66 18.22
N LEU A 116 -19.62 3.80 18.23
CA LEU A 116 -18.21 3.88 18.56
C LEU A 116 -18.01 3.63 20.07
N LYS A 117 -17.37 2.50 20.42
CA LYS A 117 -16.98 2.15 21.80
C LYS A 117 -15.47 2.03 21.88
N ARG A 118 -14.87 2.39 23.03
CA ARG A 118 -13.41 2.28 23.26
C ARG A 118 -12.85 0.90 22.90
N ASN A 119 -13.56 -0.17 23.27
CA ASN A 119 -13.13 -1.53 22.95
C ASN A 119 -13.12 -1.81 21.44
N LYS A 120 -14.11 -1.29 20.69
CA LYS A 120 -14.14 -1.43 19.23
C LYS A 120 -12.99 -0.69 18.57
N LEU A 121 -12.69 0.53 19.03
CA LEU A 121 -11.56 1.31 18.53
C LEU A 121 -10.22 0.59 18.80
N SER A 122 -10.05 0.07 20.02
CA SER A 122 -8.87 -0.72 20.40
C SER A 122 -8.70 -1.95 19.50
N THR A 123 -9.78 -2.69 19.26
CA THR A 123 -9.78 -3.84 18.34
C THR A 123 -9.43 -3.44 16.91
N CYS A 124 -9.98 -2.33 16.40
CA CYS A 124 -9.64 -1.83 15.05
C CYS A 124 -8.16 -1.50 14.93
N VAL A 125 -7.58 -0.81 15.93
CA VAL A 125 -6.15 -0.49 15.94
C VAL A 125 -5.30 -1.76 15.99
N LYS A 126 -5.66 -2.72 16.86
CA LYS A 126 -4.96 -4.00 16.95
C LYS A 126 -4.97 -4.73 15.60
N ASN A 127 -6.15 -4.92 15.03
CA ASN A 127 -6.31 -5.64 13.77
C ASN A 127 -5.61 -4.91 12.61
N GLY A 128 -5.66 -3.58 12.56
CA GLY A 128 -4.92 -2.81 11.56
C GLY A 128 -3.41 -2.96 11.68
N LYS A 129 -2.89 -2.97 12.92
CA LYS A 129 -1.48 -3.25 13.19
C LYS A 129 -1.06 -4.67 12.85
N GLU A 130 -1.97 -5.61 12.68
CA GLU A 130 -1.62 -6.94 12.15
C GLU A 130 -1.38 -6.92 10.64
N GLN A 131 -1.89 -5.92 9.91
CA GLN A 131 -1.78 -5.80 8.45
C GLN A 131 -0.65 -4.84 8.03
N ALA A 132 -0.51 -3.70 8.70
CA ALA A 132 0.49 -2.69 8.37
C ALA A 132 1.23 -2.16 9.60
N HIS A 133 2.32 -1.41 9.37
CA HIS A 133 3.03 -0.70 10.44
C HIS A 133 2.22 0.49 10.95
N ASN A 134 1.56 1.19 10.01
CA ASN A 134 0.73 2.36 10.30
C ASN A 134 -0.74 2.04 10.08
N VAL A 135 -1.61 2.68 10.87
CA VAL A 135 -3.07 2.48 10.80
C VAL A 135 -3.76 3.83 10.76
N ILE A 136 -4.65 4.04 9.80
CA ILE A 136 -5.54 5.19 9.72
C ILE A 136 -6.93 4.74 10.17
N ILE A 137 -7.45 5.38 11.23
CA ILE A 137 -8.83 5.15 11.67
C ILE A 137 -9.73 6.22 11.07
N ARG A 138 -10.66 5.81 10.22
CA ARG A 138 -11.69 6.68 9.67
C ARG A 138 -12.85 6.80 10.65
N MET A 139 -13.10 8.02 11.12
CA MET A 139 -14.11 8.31 12.13
C MET A 139 -15.39 8.82 11.46
N LEU A 140 -16.46 8.03 11.54
CA LEU A 140 -17.78 8.37 10.95
C LEU A 140 -18.60 9.34 11.81
N GLU A 141 -18.35 9.34 13.12
CA GLU A 141 -19.03 10.20 14.09
C GLU A 141 -18.02 10.71 15.11
N LYS A 142 -18.35 11.82 15.77
CA LYS A 142 -17.57 12.31 16.91
C LYS A 142 -17.60 11.26 18.02
N PHE A 143 -16.42 10.89 18.52
CA PHE A 143 -16.32 10.05 19.71
C PHE A 143 -16.81 10.83 20.93
N HIS A 144 -18.02 10.53 21.38
CA HIS A 144 -18.53 11.04 22.65
C HIS A 144 -18.12 10.08 23.77
N GLU A 145 -16.96 10.31 24.36
CA GLU A 145 -16.62 9.69 25.64
C GLU A 145 -17.45 10.38 26.73
N LYS A 146 -18.48 9.71 27.25
CA LYS A 146 -19.03 10.08 28.56
C LYS A 146 -17.98 9.70 29.60
N TRP A 147 -17.18 10.68 30.01
CA TRP A 147 -16.37 10.59 31.22
C TRP A 147 -17.32 10.47 32.42
N PHE A 148 -17.48 9.25 32.93
CA PHE A 148 -17.98 9.04 34.29
C PHE A 148 -16.74 8.97 35.19
N GLY A 149 -16.62 9.94 36.10
CA GLY A 149 -15.42 10.18 36.89
C GLY A 149 -14.89 8.95 37.64
N GLY A 150 -13.57 8.83 37.67
CA GLY A 150 -12.89 8.05 38.69
C GLY A 150 -12.58 8.96 39.87
N CYS A 151 -13.45 8.95 40.89
CA CYS A 151 -12.97 9.16 42.26
C CYS A 151 -12.35 7.82 42.69
N GLY A 152 -11.07 7.85 43.02
CA GLY A 152 -10.30 6.76 43.63
C GLY A 152 -9.09 7.36 44.30
#